data_AF-A0A919B6T9-F1
#
_entry.id   AF-A0A919B6T9-F1
#
_cell.length_a   1.000
_cell.length_b   1.000
_cell.length_c   1.000
_cell.angle_alpha   90.00
_cell.angle_beta   90.00
_cell.angle_gamma   90.00
#
_symmetry.space_group_name_H-M   'P 1'
#
loop_
_entity.id
_entity.type
_entity.pdbx_description
1 polymer ?
#
loop_
_entity_poly.entity_id
_entity_poly.type
_entity_poly.pdbx_seq_one_letter_code
_entity_poly.pdbx_strand_id
1 'polypeptide(L)'
;MAAAASPLPDLPGLPTLPKKRLPAGRPRAWYESHNRRLKAMRLAIALLHSGVYRAERATNRRIREVAAQIGVRPPSDPTCRMVRVMMRQGAVSARHPRPAAGDAGRTQAA
;
A
#
# COMPACT_ATOMS: atom_id res chain seq x y z
N MET A 1 -30.78 13.89 8.36
CA MET A 1 -29.52 14.67 8.44
C MET A 1 -28.36 13.81 7.95
N ALA A 2 -28.00 13.90 6.66
CA ALA A 2 -26.88 13.13 6.11
C ALA A 2 -25.58 13.91 6.38
N ALA A 3 -24.71 13.37 7.23
CA ALA A 3 -23.38 13.92 7.42
C ALA A 3 -22.60 13.79 6.11
N ALA A 4 -22.34 14.92 5.45
CA ALA A 4 -21.47 15.00 4.29
C ALA A 4 -20.09 14.50 4.71
N ALA A 5 -19.61 13.42 4.08
CA ALA A 5 -18.25 12.96 4.25
C ALA A 5 -17.31 14.09 3.78
N SER A 6 -16.56 14.69 4.70
CA SER A 6 -15.50 15.63 4.34
C SER A 6 -14.64 15.00 3.25
N PRO A 7 -14.43 15.65 2.09
CA PRO A 7 -13.49 15.14 1.12
C PRO A 7 -12.15 14.98 1.82
N LEU A 8 -11.53 13.81 1.66
CA LEU A 8 -10.15 13.62 2.06
C LEU A 8 -9.33 14.81 1.54
N PRO A 9 -8.43 15.38 2.35
CA PRO A 9 -7.53 16.43 1.88
C PRO A 9 -6.90 16.00 0.57
N ASP A 10 -6.79 16.96 -0.34
CA ASP A 10 -6.31 16.81 -1.71
C ASP A 10 -5.01 15.99 -1.70
N LEU A 11 -5.15 14.67 -1.87
CA LEU A 11 -4.03 13.77 -2.06
C LEU A 11 -3.31 14.36 -3.27
N PRO A 12 -2.04 14.82 -3.14
CA PRO A 12 -1.34 15.49 -4.23
C PRO A 12 -1.57 14.63 -5.45
N GLY A 13 -2.25 15.18 -6.47
CA GLY A 13 -2.88 14.41 -7.53
C GLY A 13 -1.86 13.52 -8.19
N LEU A 14 -1.67 12.32 -7.64
CA LEU A 14 -0.63 11.41 -8.08
C LEU A 14 -1.05 11.10 -9.50
N PRO A 15 -0.27 11.50 -10.52
CA PRO A 15 -0.67 11.32 -11.90
C PRO A 15 -1.11 9.86 -12.04
N THR A 16 -2.35 9.66 -12.48
CA THR A 16 -2.89 8.31 -12.57
C THR A 16 -1.97 7.56 -13.52
N LEU A 17 -1.30 6.52 -13.01
CA LEU A 17 -0.38 5.73 -13.82
C LEU A 17 -1.06 5.36 -15.15
N PRO A 18 -0.37 5.53 -16.29
CA PRO A 18 -0.97 5.30 -17.59
C PRO A 18 -1.54 3.88 -17.64
N LYS A 19 -2.83 3.78 -17.97
CA LYS A 19 -3.53 2.49 -18.02
C LYS A 19 -3.09 1.72 -19.26
N LYS A 20 -2.14 0.80 -19.09
CA LYS A 20 -1.80 -0.17 -20.14
C LYS A 20 -2.84 -1.29 -20.16
N ARG A 21 -3.28 -1.70 -21.36
CA ARG A 21 -4.16 -2.85 -21.53
C ARG A 21 -3.44 -4.12 -21.04
N LEU A 22 -4.19 -4.99 -20.36
CA LEU A 22 -3.69 -6.30 -19.94
C LEU A 22 -3.50 -7.21 -21.17
N PRO A 23 -2.50 -8.11 -21.17
CA PRO A 23 -2.29 -9.04 -22.28
C PRO A 23 -3.51 -9.94 -22.48
N ALA A 24 -3.90 -10.21 -23.72
CA ALA A 24 -4.99 -11.14 -24.03
C ALA A 24 -4.56 -12.62 -23.82
N GLY A 25 -5.53 -13.55 -23.82
CA GLY A 25 -5.27 -14.99 -23.84
C GLY A 25 -4.84 -15.62 -22.51
N ARG A 26 -4.94 -14.90 -21.38
CA ARG A 26 -4.65 -15.50 -20.06
C ARG A 26 -5.91 -16.12 -19.45
N PRO A 27 -5.77 -17.11 -18.54
CA PRO A 27 -6.90 -17.62 -17.78
C PRO A 27 -7.54 -16.52 -16.93
N ARG A 28 -8.87 -16.58 -16.74
CA ARG A 28 -9.63 -15.62 -15.92
C ARG A 28 -9.01 -15.36 -14.55
N ALA A 29 -8.59 -16.42 -13.87
CA ALA A 29 -7.99 -16.35 -12.53
C ALA A 29 -6.72 -15.48 -12.48
N TRP A 30 -5.96 -15.40 -13.57
CA TRP A 30 -4.78 -14.54 -13.68
C TRP A 30 -5.18 -13.07 -13.61
N TYR A 31 -6.19 -12.66 -14.40
CA TYR A 31 -6.69 -11.29 -14.40
C TYR A 31 -7.31 -10.91 -13.05
N GLU A 32 -8.09 -11.80 -12.45
CA GLU A 32 -8.69 -11.55 -11.14
C GLU A 32 -7.62 -11.35 -10.06
N SER A 33 -6.57 -12.17 -10.06
CA SER A 33 -5.47 -12.06 -9.12
C SER A 33 -4.64 -10.80 -9.35
N HIS A 34 -4.37 -10.46 -10.60
CA HIS A 34 -3.68 -9.22 -10.98
C HIS A 34 -4.47 -7.97 -10.55
N ASN A 35 -5.76 -7.90 -10.88
CA ASN A 35 -6.62 -6.77 -10.51
C ASN A 35 -6.83 -6.68 -8.99
N ARG A 36 -6.91 -7.82 -8.27
CA ARG A 36 -6.91 -7.83 -6.81
C ARG A 36 -5.62 -7.25 -6.24
N ARG A 37 -4.46 -7.54 -6.83
CA ARG A 37 -3.16 -6.97 -6.44
C ARG A 37 -3.12 -5.46 -6.66
N LEU A 38 -3.55 -4.97 -7.83
CA LEU A 38 -3.64 -3.53 -8.13
C LEU A 38 -4.58 -2.81 -7.15
N LYS A 39 -5.75 -3.38 -6.87
CA LYS A 39 -6.69 -2.84 -5.88
C LYS A 39 -6.06 -2.80 -4.48
N ALA A 40 -5.38 -3.87 -4.07
CA ALA A 40 -4.72 -3.93 -2.77
C ALA A 40 -3.60 -2.88 -2.62
N MET A 41 -2.79 -2.67 -3.66
CA MET A 41 -1.75 -1.63 -3.66
C MET A 41 -2.36 -0.23 -3.50
N ARG A 42 -3.41 0.08 -4.27
CA ARG A 42 -4.11 1.37 -4.18
C ARG A 42 -4.63 1.64 -2.76
N LEU A 43 -5.22 0.62 -2.13
CA LEU A 43 -5.70 0.72 -0.75
C LEU A 43 -4.56 0.85 0.27
N ALA A 44 -3.47 0.12 0.09
CA ALA A 44 -2.30 0.22 0.98
C ALA A 44 -1.70 1.63 0.96
N ILE A 45 -1.53 2.23 -0.23
CA ILE A 45 -1.05 3.61 -0.37
C ILE A 45 -2.00 4.59 0.32
N ALA A 46 -3.31 4.46 0.10
CA ALA A 46 -4.32 5.31 0.73
C ALA A 46 -4.32 5.18 2.27
N LEU A 47 -4.17 3.96 2.80
CA LEU A 47 -4.05 3.72 4.24
C LEU A 47 -2.83 4.42 4.83
N LEU A 48 -1.67 4.29 4.18
CA LEU A 48 -0.44 4.96 4.60
C LEU A 48 -0.62 6.49 4.58
N HIS A 49 -1.23 7.04 3.54
CA HIS A 49 -1.51 8.49 3.45
C HIS A 49 -2.52 8.96 4.51
N SER A 50 -3.48 8.11 4.89
CA SER A 50 -4.45 8.39 5.96
C SER A 50 -3.89 8.23 7.38
N GLY A 51 -2.58 7.96 7.52
CA GLY A 51 -1.90 7.80 8.81
C GLY A 51 -1.93 6.38 9.41
N VAL A 52 -2.40 5.37 8.66
CA VAL A 52 -2.40 3.96 9.11
C VAL A 52 -1.09 3.30 8.71
N TYR A 53 -0.06 3.43 9.55
CA TYR A 53 1.30 2.95 9.25
C TYR A 53 1.59 1.48 9.62
N ARG A 54 0.65 0.80 10.29
CA ARG A 54 0.83 -0.57 10.81
C ARG A 54 -0.29 -1.46 10.29
N ALA A 55 0.05 -2.68 9.88
CA ALA A 55 -0.91 -3.62 9.30
C ALA A 55 -1.97 -4.07 10.33
N GLU A 56 -1.63 -4.04 11.61
CA GLU A 56 -2.49 -4.40 12.74
C GLU A 56 -3.63 -3.37 12.91
N ARG A 57 -3.37 -2.11 12.54
CA ARG A 57 -4.37 -1.02 12.56
C ARG A 57 -5.25 -1.01 11.29
N ALA A 58 -4.85 -1.73 10.23
CA ALA A 58 -5.61 -1.87 8.99
C ALA A 58 -6.65 -3.00 9.09
N THR A 59 -7.66 -2.82 9.95
CA THR A 59 -8.77 -3.78 10.09
C THR A 59 -9.63 -3.82 8.82
N ASN A 60 -10.38 -4.92 8.60
CA ASN A 60 -11.28 -5.00 7.43
C ASN A 60 -12.27 -3.83 7.37
N ARG A 61 -12.80 -3.40 8.52
CA ARG A 61 -13.66 -2.23 8.64
C ARG A 61 -12.93 -0.97 8.16
N ARG A 62 -11.73 -0.70 8.68
CA ARG A 62 -10.93 0.47 8.31
C ARG A 62 -10.56 0.48 6.82
N ILE A 63 -10.20 -0.67 6.26
CA ILE A 63 -9.89 -0.82 4.83
C ILE A 63 -11.12 -0.49 3.97
N ARG A 64 -12.31 -0.96 4.37
CA ARG A 64 -13.57 -0.69 3.65
C ARG A 64 -13.99 0.78 3.78
N GLU A 65 -13.79 1.40 4.94
CA GLU A 65 -14.00 2.84 5.15
C GLU A 65 -13.11 3.67 4.23
N VAL A 66 -11.78 3.41 4.21
CA VAL A 66 -10.85 4.10 3.31
C VAL A 66 -11.20 3.85 1.85
N ALA A 67 -11.61 2.63 1.48
CA ALA A 67 -12.05 2.32 0.13
C ALA A 67 -13.24 3.21 -0.31
N ALA A 68 -14.22 3.41 0.58
CA ALA A 68 -15.34 4.31 0.33
C ALA A 68 -14.88 5.77 0.16
N GLN A 69 -13.96 6.24 1.03
CA GLN A 69 -13.44 7.61 0.96
C GLN A 69 -12.69 7.90 -0.35
N ILE A 70 -11.96 6.93 -0.91
CA ILE A 70 -11.23 7.08 -2.18
C ILE A 70 -12.04 6.64 -3.42
N GLY A 71 -13.34 6.39 -3.27
CA GLY A 71 -14.23 6.00 -4.37
C GLY A 71 -13.96 4.62 -4.98
N VAL A 72 -13.37 3.69 -4.23
CA VAL A 72 -13.09 2.31 -4.66
C VAL A 72 -14.18 1.36 -4.16
N ARG A 73 -14.73 0.53 -5.08
CA ARG A 73 -15.71 -0.51 -4.73
C ARG A 73 -15.21 -1.40 -3.58
N PRO A 74 -16.07 -1.74 -2.58
CA PRO A 74 -15.67 -2.48 -1.39
C PRO A 74 -14.78 -3.71 -1.67
N PRO A 75 -13.64 -3.85 -0.98
CA PRO A 75 -12.77 -5.00 -1.12
C PRO A 75 -13.36 -6.24 -0.44
N SER A 76 -13.05 -7.41 -1.00
CA SER A 76 -13.34 -8.71 -0.38
C SER A 76 -12.33 -9.03 0.73
N ASP A 77 -12.64 -9.99 1.59
CA ASP A 77 -11.74 -10.37 2.69
C ASP A 77 -10.36 -10.89 2.24
N PRO A 78 -10.24 -11.67 1.14
CA PRO A 78 -8.94 -11.97 0.56
C PRO A 78 -8.15 -10.72 0.17
N THR A 79 -8.80 -9.69 -0.39
CA THR A 79 -8.15 -8.42 -0.71
C THR A 79 -7.72 -7.68 0.55
N CYS A 80 -8.54 -7.66 1.61
CA CYS A 80 -8.16 -7.06 2.89
C CYS A 80 -6.95 -7.77 3.54
N ARG A 81 -6.86 -9.11 3.42
CA ARG A 81 -5.65 -9.85 3.83
C ARG A 81 -4.44 -9.44 3.00
N MET A 82 -4.59 -9.33 1.68
CA MET A 82 -3.52 -8.93 0.76
C MET A 82 -2.97 -7.52 1.07
N VAL A 83 -3.84 -6.57 1.40
CA VAL A 83 -3.45 -5.22 1.84
C VAL A 83 -2.53 -5.29 3.06
N ARG A 84 -2.94 -6.04 4.10
CA ARG A 84 -2.13 -6.20 5.32
C ARG A 84 -0.78 -6.86 5.05
N VAL A 85 -0.74 -7.84 4.15
CA VAL A 85 0.50 -8.49 3.71
C VAL A 85 1.44 -7.51 3.02
N MET A 86 0.94 -6.59 2.18
CA MET A 86 1.75 -5.55 1.54
C MET A 86 2.29 -4.53 2.55
N MET A 87 1.46 -4.09 3.50
CA MET A 87 1.88 -3.14 4.54
C MET A 87 2.98 -3.71 5.45
N ARG A 88 2.99 -5.02 5.71
CA ARG A 88 4.04 -5.70 6.47
C ARG A 88 5.37 -5.76 5.71
N GLN A 89 5.33 -6.07 4.42
CA GLN A 89 6.54 -6.17 3.59
C GLN A 89 7.24 -4.82 3.40
N GLY A 90 6.48 -3.73 3.24
CA GLY A 90 7.07 -2.38 3.17
C GLY A 90 7.81 -1.96 4.45
N ALA A 91 7.45 -2.55 5.60
CA ALA A 91 8.09 -2.28 6.89
C ALA A 91 9.40 -3.07 7.12
N VAL A 92 9.82 -3.94 6.19
CA VAL A 92 11.07 -4.71 6.28
C VAL A 92 12.25 -3.92 5.72
N SER A 93 12.08 -3.08 4.69
CA SER A 93 13.18 -2.25 4.16
C SER A 93 13.67 -1.17 5.14
N ALA A 94 12.83 -0.74 6.09
CA ALA A 94 13.23 0.18 7.16
C ALA A 94 14.04 -0.49 8.30
N ARG A 95 14.24 -1.82 8.24
CA ARG A 95 15.02 -2.60 9.20
C ARG A 95 16.36 -3.08 8.65
N HIS A 96 16.88 -2.45 7.60
CA HIS A 96 18.30 -2.59 7.29
C HIS A 96 19.08 -1.71 8.28
N PRO A 97 19.94 -2.27 9.15
CA PRO A 97 20.77 -1.44 10.01
C PRO A 97 21.64 -0.55 9.11
N ARG A 98 21.65 0.77 9.36
CA ARG A 98 22.66 1.64 8.77
C ARG A 98 24.02 1.04 9.12
N PRO A 99 24.93 0.79 8.15
CA PRO A 99 26.31 0.51 8.52
C PRO A 99 26.82 1.72 9.29
N ALA A 100 27.35 1.49 10.50
CA ALA A 100 27.94 2.51 11.32
C ALA A 100 29.06 3.19 10.51
N ALA A 101 28.91 4.48 10.23
CA ALA A 101 30.01 5.28 9.74
C ALA A 101 31.03 5.42 10.88
N GLY A 102 32.19 4.79 10.75
CA GLY A 102 33.34 5.05 11.62
C GLY A 102 34.10 3.81 12.10
N ASP A 103 34.97 3.26 11.25
CA ASP A 103 36.32 2.85 11.69
C ASP A 103 37.31 3.26 10.60
N ALA A 104 37.46 4.58 10.46
CA ALA A 104 38.64 5.17 9.82
C ALA A 104 39.63 5.45 10.94
N GLY A 105 40.60 4.54 11.14
CA GLY A 105 41.66 4.79 12.12
C GLY A 105 42.29 3.55 12.73
N ARG A 106 42.89 2.68 11.91
CA ARG A 106 43.98 1.84 12.41
C ARG A 106 45.17 1.92 11.46
N THR A 107 46.05 2.83 11.84
CA THR A 107 47.50 2.81 11.64
C THR A 107 48.05 1.41 11.30
N GLN A 108 48.68 1.29 10.14
CA GLN A 108 49.78 0.33 9.97
C GLN A 108 51.06 1.15 9.85
N ALA A 109 51.88 1.04 10.89
CA ALA A 109 53.30 1.35 10.86
C ALA A 109 54.03 0.07 10.45
N ALA A 110 54.90 0.18 9.45
CA ALA A 110 56.10 -0.64 9.24
C ALA A 110 57.00 0.10 8.25
#